data_AF-A0A6G0ZKV0-F1
#
_entry.id   AF-A0A6G0ZKV0-F1
#
_cell.length_a   1.000
_cell.length_b   1.000
_cell.length_c   1.000
_cell.angle_alpha   90.00
_cell.angle_beta   90.00
_cell.angle_gamma   90.00
#
_symmetry.space_group_name_H-M   'P 1'
#
loop_
_entity.id
_entity.type
_entity.pdbx_description
1 polymer ?
#
loop_
_entity_poly.entity_id
_entity_poly.type
_entity_poly.pdbx_seq_one_letter_code
_entity_poly.pdbx_strand_id
1 'polypeptide(L)'
;LFEEHQELLQLFTKFGELKTRDAQANSMELAEHANKVMTTLDEGIKELDDLDNFFQYLTQVGATHKTIPGFNPDYFWRDLKL
;
A
#
# COMPACT_ATOMS: atom_id res chain seq x y z
N LEU A 1 1.41 5.50 -8.38
CA LEU A 1 2.41 5.20 -7.34
C LEU A 1 3.82 5.03 -7.92
N PHE A 2 4.24 3.84 -8.39
CA PHE A 2 5.66 3.61 -8.73
C PHE A 2 6.20 4.35 -9.95
N GLU A 3 5.34 4.82 -10.86
CA GLU A 3 5.76 5.71 -11.95
C GLU A 3 6.20 7.10 -11.44
N GLU A 4 5.57 7.58 -10.37
CA GLU A 4 5.84 8.90 -9.78
C GLU A 4 6.78 8.84 -8.57
N HIS A 5 6.84 7.67 -7.92
CA HIS A 5 7.57 7.42 -6.68
C HIS A 5 8.39 6.13 -6.80
N GLN A 6 9.31 6.09 -7.77
CA GLN A 6 10.18 4.92 -8.01
C GLN A 6 11.00 4.53 -6.79
N GLU A 7 11.33 5.49 -5.92
CA GLU A 7 12.02 5.23 -4.65
C GLU A 7 11.22 4.31 -3.72
N LEU A 8 9.91 4.21 -3.87
CA LEU A 8 9.11 3.29 -3.06
C LEU A 8 9.30 1.84 -3.49
N LEU A 9 9.64 1.58 -4.76
CA LEU A 9 9.85 0.24 -5.30
C LEU A 9 10.97 -0.50 -4.54
N GLN A 10 11.94 0.22 -3.98
CA GLN A 10 13.03 -0.35 -3.19
C GLN A 10 12.56 -1.00 -1.88
N LEU A 11 11.39 -0.63 -1.37
CA LEU A 11 10.76 -1.24 -0.19
C LEU A 11 10.11 -2.59 -0.51
N PHE A 12 9.89 -2.86 -1.79
CA PHE A 12 9.29 -4.10 -2.28
C PHE A 12 10.38 -5.01 -2.82
N THR A 13 11.01 -5.77 -1.93
CA THR A 13 12.15 -6.65 -2.25
C THR A 13 11.87 -7.64 -3.39
N LYS A 14 10.60 -8.02 -3.59
CA LYS A 14 10.16 -8.90 -4.69
C LYS A 14 9.84 -8.17 -5.99
N PHE A 15 9.66 -6.85 -5.96
CA PHE A 15 9.22 -6.03 -7.10
C PHE A 15 10.29 -5.06 -7.60
N GLY A 16 11.51 -5.11 -7.06
CA GLY A 16 12.57 -4.14 -7.37
C GLY A 16 12.94 -4.01 -8.87
N GLU A 17 12.64 -5.03 -9.68
CA GLU A 17 12.87 -5.02 -11.13
C GLU A 17 11.67 -4.48 -11.95
N LEU A 18 10.50 -4.26 -11.31
CA LEU A 18 9.28 -3.79 -11.97
C LEU A 18 9.31 -2.25 -12.19
N LYS A 19 10.32 -1.79 -12.94
CA LYS A 19 10.60 -0.36 -13.14
C LYS A 19 9.75 0.31 -14.21
N THR A 20 9.06 -0.48 -15.04
CA THR A 20 8.22 0.00 -16.14
C THR A 20 6.75 -0.32 -15.89
N ARG A 21 5.85 0.49 -16.46
CA ARG A 21 4.41 0.26 -16.40
C ARG A 21 4.02 -1.12 -16.94
N ASP A 22 4.64 -1.53 -18.03
CA ASP A 22 4.38 -2.84 -18.66
C ASP A 22 4.81 -4.00 -17.74
N ALA A 23 5.98 -3.91 -17.11
CA ALA A 23 6.42 -4.92 -16.15
C ALA A 23 5.51 -4.98 -14.91
N GLN A 24 5.05 -3.82 -14.42
CA GLN A 24 4.10 -3.75 -13.30
C GLN A 24 2.74 -4.36 -13.67
N ALA A 25 2.20 -4.02 -14.84
CA ALA A 25 0.90 -4.50 -15.31
C ALA A 25 0.85 -6.02 -15.52
N ASN A 26 1.98 -6.64 -15.89
CA ASN A 26 2.09 -8.08 -16.11
C ASN A 26 2.51 -8.87 -14.85
N SER A 27 2.70 -8.21 -13.71
CA SER A 27 3.11 -8.87 -12.47
C SER A 27 1.91 -9.35 -11.66
N MET A 28 1.72 -10.67 -11.60
CA MET A 28 0.66 -11.29 -10.81
C MET A 28 0.80 -10.99 -9.30
N GLU A 29 2.03 -11.03 -8.77
CA GLU A 29 2.27 -10.79 -7.34
C GLU A 29 2.03 -9.33 -6.96
N LEU A 30 2.34 -8.38 -7.86
CA LEU A 30 2.00 -6.98 -7.65
C LEU A 30 0.47 -6.76 -7.70
N ALA A 31 -0.22 -7.44 -8.61
CA ALA A 31 -1.69 -7.40 -8.68
C ALA A 31 -2.33 -7.98 -7.41
N GLU A 32 -1.82 -9.08 -6.86
CA GLU A 32 -2.26 -9.64 -5.59
C GLU A 32 -2.05 -8.67 -4.41
N HIS A 33 -0.91 -7.98 -4.37
CA HIS A 33 -0.65 -6.97 -3.34
C HIS A 33 -1.62 -5.79 -3.47
N ALA A 34 -1.81 -5.25 -4.68
CA ALA A 34 -2.76 -4.18 -4.94
C ALA A 34 -4.19 -4.56 -4.53
N ASN A 35 -4.62 -5.79 -4.84
CA ASN A 35 -5.94 -6.29 -4.41
C ASN A 35 -6.09 -6.30 -2.89
N LYS A 36 -5.06 -6.72 -2.13
CA LYS A 36 -5.09 -6.64 -0.67
C LYS A 36 -5.25 -5.21 -0.17
N VAL A 37 -4.47 -4.27 -0.70
CA VAL A 37 -4.58 -2.84 -0.35
C VAL A 37 -5.99 -2.32 -0.62
N MET A 38 -6.53 -2.56 -1.81
CA MET A 38 -7.88 -2.10 -2.17
C MET A 38 -8.97 -2.75 -1.31
N THR A 39 -8.84 -4.03 -0.98
CA THR A 39 -9.81 -4.73 -0.10
C THR A 39 -9.79 -4.17 1.31
N THR A 40 -8.61 -3.89 1.86
CA THR A 40 -8.45 -3.23 3.17
C THR A 40 -9.09 -1.83 3.17
N LEU A 41 -8.93 -1.06 2.07
CA LEU A 41 -9.60 0.23 1.93
C LEU A 41 -11.11 0.08 1.82
N ASP A 42 -11.62 -0.87 1.04
CA ASP A 42 -13.06 -1.14 0.88
C ASP A 42 -13.72 -1.57 2.20
N GLU A 43 -13.04 -2.40 2.99
CA GLU A 43 -13.49 -2.76 4.34
C GLU A 43 -13.58 -1.52 5.23
N GLY A 44 -12.56 -0.68 5.20
CA GLY A 44 -12.57 0.58 5.92
C GLY A 44 -13.65 1.57 5.48
N ILE A 45 -13.95 1.64 4.17
CA ILE A 45 -15.02 2.49 3.62
C ILE A 45 -16.40 2.04 4.12
N LYS A 46 -16.63 0.73 4.26
CA LYS A 46 -17.90 0.20 4.82
C LYS A 46 -18.09 0.57 6.29
N GLU A 47 -17.00 0.88 6.98
CA GLU A 47 -16.98 1.34 8.37
C GLU A 47 -17.00 2.87 8.48
N LEU A 48 -17.24 3.65 7.41
CA LEU A 48 -17.25 5.13 7.48
C LEU A 48 -18.32 5.72 8.42
N ASP A 49 -19.37 4.96 8.75
CA ASP A 49 -20.33 5.33 9.80
C ASP A 49 -19.72 5.27 11.22
N ASP A 50 -18.55 4.62 11.36
CA ASP A 50 -17.71 4.51 12.55
C ASP A 50 -16.24 4.79 12.21
N LEU A 51 -15.92 6.08 12.04
CA LEU A 51 -14.59 6.56 11.69
C LEU A 51 -13.51 6.10 12.68
N ASP A 52 -13.85 5.86 13.95
CA ASP A 52 -12.89 5.40 14.96
C ASP A 52 -12.42 3.98 14.65
N ASN A 53 -13.33 3.07 14.26
CA ASN A 53 -12.97 1.72 13.81
C ASN A 53 -12.14 1.77 12.52
N PHE A 54 -12.50 2.64 11.56
CA PHE A 54 -11.73 2.81 10.33
C PHE A 54 -10.27 3.20 10.60
N PHE A 55 -10.03 4.22 11.43
CA PHE A 55 -8.68 4.66 11.76
C PHE A 55 -7.93 3.64 12.61
N GLN A 56 -8.61 2.91 13.49
CA GLN A 56 -8.02 1.80 14.23
C GLN A 56 -7.55 0.69 13.30
N TYR A 57 -8.37 0.31 12.32
CA TYR A 57 -8.03 -0.70 11.33
C TYR A 57 -6.82 -0.28 10.47
N LEU A 58 -6.83 0.95 9.93
CA LEU A 58 -5.68 1.48 9.18
C LEU A 58 -4.41 1.56 10.03
N THR A 59 -4.52 1.93 11.30
CA THR A 59 -3.38 1.96 12.23
C THR A 59 -2.79 0.56 12.43
N GLN A 60 -3.63 -0.47 12.53
CA GLN A 60 -3.20 -1.85 12.69
C GLN A 60 -2.50 -2.37 11.42
N VAL A 61 -3.04 -2.06 10.24
CA VAL A 61 -2.41 -2.38 8.95
C VAL A 61 -1.08 -1.65 8.80
N GLY A 62 -1.02 -0.36 9.12
CA GLY A 62 0.21 0.44 9.10
C GLY A 62 1.27 -0.07 10.07
N ALA A 63 0.87 -0.63 11.22
CA ALA A 63 1.81 -1.25 12.16
C ALA A 63 2.54 -2.45 11.56
N THR A 64 1.90 -3.23 10.66
CA THR A 64 2.56 -4.35 9.98
C THR A 64 3.72 -3.89 9.09
N HIS A 65 3.61 -2.69 8.50
CA HIS A 65 4.61 -2.12 7.60
C HIS A 65 5.85 -1.58 8.32
N LYS A 66 5.76 -1.29 9.63
CA LYS A 66 6.90 -0.84 10.44
C LYS A 66 8.04 -1.85 10.51
N THR A 67 7.78 -3.11 10.18
CA THR A 67 8.78 -4.18 10.16
C THR A 67 9.63 -4.19 8.87
N ILE A 68 9.24 -3.42 7.85
CA ILE A 68 9.92 -3.36 6.55
C ILE A 68 11.14 -2.41 6.67
N PRO A 69 12.37 -2.89 6.41
CA PRO A 69 13.55 -2.02 6.42
C PRO A 69 13.41 -0.84 5.46
N GLY A 70 13.73 0.36 5.93
CA GLY A 70 13.63 1.60 5.14
C GLY A 70 12.22 2.18 5.03
N PHE A 71 11.21 1.55 5.64
CA PHE A 71 9.86 2.09 5.68
C PHE A 71 9.79 3.42 6.45
N ASN A 72 9.16 4.42 5.84
CA ASN A 72 8.74 5.66 6.48
C ASN A 72 7.19 5.65 6.58
N PRO A 73 6.60 5.88 7.76
CA PRO A 73 5.15 6.04 7.92
C PRO A 73 4.50 7.03 6.93
N ASP A 74 5.21 8.07 6.50
CA ASP A 74 4.70 9.03 5.51
C ASP A 74 4.38 8.37 4.16
N TYR A 75 5.04 7.26 3.83
CA TYR A 75 4.76 6.51 2.61
C TYR A 75 3.43 5.77 2.67
N PHE A 76 3.02 5.32 3.86
CA PHE A 76 1.75 4.62 4.05
C PHE A 76 0.54 5.52 3.75
N TRP A 77 0.64 6.79 4.14
CA TRP A 77 -0.42 7.78 3.96
C TRP A 77 -0.39 8.51 2.62
N ARG A 78 0.65 8.27 1.80
CA ARG A 78 0.90 9.08 0.60
C ARG A 78 -0.17 8.92 -0.48
N ASP A 79 -0.75 7.72 -0.61
CA ASP A 79 -1.87 7.44 -1.52
C ASP A 79 -3.25 7.70 -0.89
N LEU A 80 -3.31 7.89 0.44
CA LEU A 80 -4.52 8.14 1.22
C LEU A 80 -4.80 9.65 1.39
N LYS A 81 -4.37 10.47 0.41
CA LYS A 81 -4.82 11.87 0.33
C LYS A 81 -6.30 11.90 -0.04
N LEU A 82 -7.15 11.77 0.97
CA LEU A 82 -8.52 12.28 0.99
C LEU A 82 -8.51 13.81 1.01
#